data_AF-A0A496VKU2-F1
#
_entry.id   AF-A0A496VKU2-F1
#
_cell.length_a   1.000
_cell.length_b   1.000
_cell.length_c   1.000
_cell.angle_alpha   90.00
_cell.angle_beta   90.00
_cell.angle_gamma   90.00
#
_symmetry.space_group_name_H-M   'P 1'
#
loop_
_entity.id
_entity.type
_entity.pdbx_description
1 polymer ?
#
loop_
_entity_poly.entity_id
_entity_poly.type
_entity_poly.pdbx_seq_one_letter_code
_entity_poly.pdbx_strand_id
1 'polypeptide(L)'
;MGRRRRKGEFFEFLTEVIKSPHGYIWGIIACLLFLALSEWFIPLLFHNEFDKIFHPLFQIPLRAMAVLSIIAALINWAKNFWLNSLQAPKVHHSVLKSKELKKLGKLEKRPISEEQRNYPASPPIVPTTEKSLYKIICQGIAIGHNPDEVKQNLAIRFKVAPEKFAPLFKGKVTIFKKTEDYEIALKYQAVLKKIGVLCTISGIKPKETQSKPETDYKFASNKQSFPETAKEKGYQFEQFVVNKFDRRYFTLKEWRSDKGIDGRYAESNKNPDLEFEFHLRTVRKTFAVECKWRQNYYRGGVEWAKKGQVARYNAFATKRQIPVFVIIGVGGTPDDPNDIFVVPLKVLKYPHAKAEYLAKWKKSGNKNFFFNTQTELLK
;
A
#
# COMPACT_ATOMS: atom_id res chain seq x y z
N MET A 1 23.03 6.93 -28.15
CA MET A 1 23.27 8.37 -28.32
C MET A 1 22.81 9.12 -27.07
N GLY A 2 23.73 9.48 -26.16
CA GLY A 2 23.40 10.25 -24.96
C GLY A 2 23.57 11.75 -25.20
N ARG A 3 22.50 12.54 -25.02
CA ARG A 3 22.57 14.00 -25.12
C ARG A 3 23.36 14.58 -23.94
N ARG A 4 24.55 15.13 -24.22
CA ARG A 4 25.24 16.08 -23.33
C ARG A 4 24.40 17.36 -23.25
N ARG A 5 23.88 17.70 -22.07
CA ARG A 5 23.31 19.04 -21.81
C ARG A 5 24.43 20.07 -21.77
N ARG A 6 24.21 21.22 -22.39
CA ARG A 6 25.17 22.34 -22.47
C ARG A 6 25.17 23.13 -21.17
N LYS A 7 26.35 23.65 -20.78
CA LYS A 7 26.60 24.39 -19.51
C LYS A 7 25.64 25.57 -19.26
N GLY A 8 24.99 26.13 -20.29
CA GLY A 8 24.03 27.24 -20.15
C GLY A 8 22.71 26.86 -19.47
N GLU A 9 22.19 25.65 -19.70
CA GLU A 9 20.88 25.22 -19.15
C GLU A 9 20.91 25.03 -17.61
N PHE A 10 22.11 24.82 -17.04
CA PHE A 10 22.27 24.68 -15.59
C PHE A 10 22.17 26.02 -14.85
N PHE A 11 22.65 27.11 -15.46
CA PHE A 11 22.58 28.46 -14.88
C PHE A 11 21.18 29.06 -14.96
N GLU A 12 20.43 28.76 -16.03
CA GLU A 12 19.00 29.14 -16.13
C GLU A 12 18.14 28.37 -15.11
N PHE A 13 18.42 27.09 -14.89
CA PHE A 13 17.74 26.30 -13.87
C PHE A 13 18.00 26.83 -12.45
N LEU A 14 19.24 27.23 -12.13
CA LEU A 14 19.57 27.81 -10.83
C LEU A 14 18.89 29.16 -10.59
N THR A 15 18.79 30.00 -11.62
CA THR A 15 18.12 31.31 -11.50
C THR A 15 16.60 31.16 -11.34
N GLU A 16 15.98 30.16 -11.98
CA GLU A 16 14.56 29.79 -11.76
C GLU A 16 14.28 29.27 -10.33
N VAL A 17 15.16 28.41 -9.79
CA VAL A 17 15.01 27.85 -8.44
C VAL A 17 15.10 28.93 -7.35
N ILE A 18 15.98 29.91 -7.53
CA ILE A 18 16.17 31.03 -6.60
C ILE A 18 14.96 31.97 -6.56
N LYS A 19 14.24 32.14 -7.68
CA LYS A 19 13.03 32.98 -7.76
C LYS A 19 11.78 32.31 -7.16
N SER A 20 11.85 31.04 -6.76
CA SER A 20 10.71 30.35 -6.15
C SER A 20 10.40 30.91 -4.74
N PRO A 21 9.14 30.86 -4.27
CA PRO A 21 8.75 31.30 -2.92
C PRO A 21 9.43 30.51 -1.78
N HIS A 22 10.21 29.47 -2.11
CA HIS A 22 11.03 28.68 -1.19
C HIS A 22 12.54 28.83 -1.47
N GLY A 23 12.97 29.83 -2.24
CA GLY A 23 14.38 30.03 -2.63
C GLY A 23 15.33 30.13 -1.42
N TYR A 24 14.86 30.63 -0.29
CA TYR A 24 15.62 30.68 0.96
C TYR A 24 15.95 29.27 1.52
N ILE A 25 15.04 28.29 1.37
CA ILE A 25 15.26 26.90 1.80
C ILE A 25 16.34 26.25 0.93
N TRP A 26 16.28 26.50 -0.39
CA TRP A 26 17.31 26.01 -1.32
C TRP A 26 18.67 26.67 -1.09
N GLY A 27 18.70 27.95 -0.70
CA GLY A 27 19.92 28.64 -0.26
C GLY A 27 20.54 27.99 0.97
N ILE A 28 19.73 27.66 1.99
CA ILE A 28 20.20 26.95 3.19
C ILE A 28 20.72 25.54 2.83
N ILE A 29 20.00 24.80 1.99
CA ILE A 29 20.44 23.47 1.53
C ILE A 29 21.75 23.56 0.76
N ALA A 30 21.93 24.56 -0.10
CA ALA A 30 23.18 24.78 -0.82
C ALA A 30 24.35 25.11 0.13
N CYS A 31 24.13 25.96 1.14
CA CYS A 31 25.13 26.25 2.18
C CYS A 31 25.50 25.00 2.99
N LEU A 32 24.52 24.17 3.38
CA LEU A 32 24.76 22.94 4.15
C LEU A 32 25.49 21.88 3.31
N LEU A 33 25.13 21.72 2.03
CA LEU A 33 25.85 20.85 1.10
C LEU A 33 27.28 21.33 0.87
N PHE A 34 27.49 22.65 0.80
CA PHE A 34 28.83 23.21 0.65
C PHE A 34 29.69 22.99 1.90
N LEU A 35 29.15 23.18 3.10
CA LEU A 35 29.84 22.87 4.36
C LEU A 35 30.20 21.38 4.44
N ALA A 36 29.25 20.50 4.11
CA ALA A 36 29.50 19.06 4.07
C ALA A 36 30.55 18.66 3.02
N LEU A 37 30.55 19.29 1.84
CA LEU A 37 31.55 19.05 0.80
C LEU A 37 32.92 19.63 1.19
N SER A 38 32.98 20.74 1.93
CA SER A 38 34.23 21.32 2.39
C SER A 38 34.96 20.42 3.39
N GLU A 39 34.24 19.71 4.27
CA GLU A 39 34.86 18.74 5.18
C GLU A 39 35.44 17.52 4.46
N TRP A 40 34.94 17.18 3.26
CA TRP A 40 35.48 16.10 2.43
C TRP A 40 36.59 16.56 1.48
N PHE A 41 36.54 17.81 1.00
CA PHE A 41 37.52 18.35 0.06
C PHE A 41 38.78 18.88 0.73
N ILE A 42 38.67 19.41 1.95
CA ILE A 42 39.82 19.93 2.70
C ILE A 42 40.87 18.81 2.93
N PRO A 43 40.52 17.60 3.41
CA PRO A 43 41.48 16.50 3.52
C PRO A 43 42.09 16.07 2.17
N LEU A 44 41.34 16.20 1.07
CA LEU A 44 41.81 15.85 -0.27
C LEU A 44 42.84 16.86 -0.82
N LEU A 45 42.76 18.12 -0.41
CA LEU A 45 43.75 19.16 -0.72
C LEU A 45 45.06 19.00 0.08
N PHE A 46 45.04 18.19 1.15
CA PHE A 46 46.19 17.94 2.03
C PHE A 46 46.74 16.50 1.91
N HIS A 47 46.26 15.68 0.97
CA HIS A 47 46.78 14.32 0.75
C HIS A 47 47.89 14.30 -0.33
N ASN A 48 49.10 13.92 0.12
CA ASN A 48 50.43 13.61 -0.48
C ASN A 48 50.71 13.54 -2.00
N GLU A 49 49.75 13.59 -2.93
CA GLU A 49 50.04 13.47 -4.36
C GLU A 49 50.38 14.82 -5.04
N PHE A 50 50.01 15.95 -4.42
CA PHE A 50 50.36 17.29 -4.93
C PHE A 50 51.82 17.68 -4.68
N ASP A 51 52.49 17.03 -3.73
CA ASP A 51 53.84 17.41 -3.30
C ASP A 51 54.93 16.92 -4.28
N LYS A 52 54.56 16.07 -5.25
CA LYS A 52 55.49 15.53 -6.27
C LYS A 52 55.74 16.47 -7.45
N ILE A 53 54.97 17.54 -7.60
CA ILE A 53 54.94 18.36 -8.83
C ILE A 53 55.56 19.75 -8.63
N PHE A 54 55.61 20.29 -7.41
CA PHE A 54 56.06 21.67 -7.16
C PHE A 54 57.10 21.77 -6.03
N HIS A 55 58.12 22.61 -6.23
CA HIS A 55 59.19 22.85 -5.25
C HIS A 55 58.65 23.47 -3.94
N PRO A 56 59.10 23.03 -2.75
CA PRO A 56 58.52 23.38 -1.45
C PRO A 56 58.45 24.89 -1.16
N LEU A 57 59.35 25.70 -1.73
CA LEU A 57 59.34 27.16 -1.57
C LEU A 57 58.17 27.88 -2.28
N PHE A 58 57.46 27.24 -3.21
CA PHE A 58 56.35 27.86 -3.97
C PHE A 58 54.95 27.35 -3.56
N GLN A 59 54.86 26.35 -2.68
CA GLN A 59 53.59 25.68 -2.38
C GLN A 59 52.70 26.47 -1.41
N ILE A 60 53.28 27.10 -0.40
CA ILE A 60 52.56 27.86 0.62
C ILE A 60 51.84 29.09 0.03
N PRO A 61 52.49 29.95 -0.78
CA PRO A 61 51.83 31.13 -1.32
C PRO A 61 50.72 30.79 -2.33
N LEU A 62 50.87 29.74 -3.16
CA LEU A 62 49.83 29.36 -4.12
C LEU A 62 48.57 28.81 -3.44
N ARG A 63 48.74 27.96 -2.41
CA ARG A 63 47.61 27.40 -1.65
C ARG A 63 46.85 28.49 -0.89
N ALA A 64 47.57 29.43 -0.28
CA ALA A 64 46.96 30.58 0.39
C ALA A 64 46.18 31.47 -0.59
N MET A 65 46.74 31.76 -1.77
CA MET A 65 46.08 32.59 -2.79
C MET A 65 44.82 31.93 -3.36
N ALA A 66 44.83 30.61 -3.56
CA ALA A 66 43.65 29.87 -4.02
C ALA A 66 42.51 29.88 -2.98
N VAL A 67 42.85 29.68 -1.69
CA VAL A 67 41.87 29.76 -0.60
C VAL A 67 41.30 31.18 -0.49
N LEU A 68 42.15 32.21 -0.57
CA LEU A 68 41.70 33.61 -0.52
C LEU A 68 40.80 33.98 -1.71
N SER A 69 41.06 33.49 -2.92
CA SER A 69 40.21 33.77 -4.09
C SER A 69 38.83 33.11 -3.96
N ILE A 70 38.76 31.89 -3.41
CA ILE A 70 37.51 31.19 -3.14
C ILE A 70 36.69 31.93 -2.08
N ILE A 71 37.34 32.36 -0.99
CA ILE A 71 36.69 33.15 0.06
C ILE A 71 36.15 34.48 -0.50
N ALA A 72 36.93 35.18 -1.33
CA ALA A 72 36.49 36.41 -1.97
C ALA A 72 35.28 36.21 -2.90
N ALA A 73 35.28 35.14 -3.69
CA ALA A 73 34.15 34.78 -4.56
C ALA A 73 32.88 34.47 -3.76
N LEU A 74 33.01 33.78 -2.62
CA LEU A 74 31.89 33.47 -1.72
C LEU A 74 31.31 34.72 -1.06
N ILE A 75 32.16 35.63 -0.57
CA ILE A 75 31.71 36.91 -0.01
C ILE A 75 30.94 37.72 -1.05
N ASN A 76 31.44 37.75 -2.29
CA ASN A 76 30.77 38.49 -3.37
C ASN A 76 29.42 37.85 -3.76
N TRP A 77 29.35 36.52 -3.81
CA TRP A 77 28.10 35.79 -4.06
C TRP A 77 27.05 36.04 -2.96
N ALA A 78 27.46 35.98 -1.68
CA ALA A 78 26.57 36.22 -0.54
C ALA A 78 26.03 37.66 -0.54
N LYS A 79 26.87 38.66 -0.83
CA LYS A 79 26.45 40.06 -0.99
C LYS A 79 25.38 40.21 -2.08
N ASN A 80 25.60 39.62 -3.26
CA ASN A 80 24.66 39.70 -4.38
C ASN A 80 23.35 38.97 -4.09
N PHE A 81 23.40 37.83 -3.41
CA PHE A 81 22.20 37.10 -3.00
C PHE A 81 21.34 37.92 -2.02
N TRP A 82 21.98 38.53 -1.01
CA TRP A 82 21.29 39.36 -0.03
C TRP A 82 20.63 40.60 -0.65
N LEU A 83 21.36 41.31 -1.52
CA LEU A 83 20.85 42.46 -2.28
C LEU A 83 19.62 42.09 -3.14
N ASN A 84 19.65 40.94 -3.80
CA ASN A 84 18.52 40.48 -4.63
C ASN A 84 17.32 40.02 -3.79
N SER A 85 17.54 39.51 -2.57
CA SER A 85 16.46 39.08 -1.68
C SER A 85 15.64 40.24 -1.11
N LEU A 86 16.23 41.44 -1.00
CA LEU A 86 15.57 42.65 -0.50
C LEU A 86 14.67 43.32 -1.53
N GLN A 87 14.78 42.97 -2.82
CA GLN A 87 14.00 43.58 -3.91
C GLN A 87 12.79 42.74 -4.35
N ALA A 88 12.50 41.60 -3.69
CA ALA A 88 11.38 40.74 -4.07
C ALA A 88 10.02 41.38 -3.70
N PRO A 89 9.08 41.55 -4.66
CA PRO A 89 7.80 42.22 -4.41
C PRO A 89 6.89 41.40 -3.49
N LYS A 90 6.26 42.08 -2.51
CA LYS A 90 5.24 41.49 -1.62
C LYS A 90 3.98 41.18 -2.42
N VAL A 91 3.67 39.91 -2.66
CA VAL A 91 2.45 39.48 -3.36
C VAL A 91 1.28 39.43 -2.37
N HIS A 92 0.30 40.30 -2.56
CA HIS A 92 -0.99 40.29 -1.85
C HIS A 92 -1.88 39.15 -2.37
N HIS A 93 -2.33 38.27 -1.47
CA HIS A 93 -3.34 37.25 -1.76
C HIS A 93 -4.74 37.84 -1.66
N SER A 94 -5.42 38.05 -2.80
CA SER A 94 -6.88 38.01 -2.85
C SER A 94 -7.39 37.74 -4.28
N VAL A 95 -8.49 36.98 -4.35
CA VAL A 95 -9.38 36.80 -5.51
C VAL A 95 -8.86 35.94 -6.68
N LEU A 96 -9.22 34.65 -6.71
CA LEU A 96 -9.49 33.88 -7.94
C LEU A 96 -10.34 32.63 -7.59
N LYS A 97 -11.64 32.85 -7.34
CA LYS A 97 -12.66 31.79 -7.31
C LYS A 97 -13.90 32.35 -8.03
N SER A 98 -13.96 32.21 -9.36
CA SER A 98 -15.24 32.35 -10.10
C SER A 98 -15.14 32.06 -11.61
N LYS A 99 -13.95 32.00 -12.22
CA LYS A 99 -13.84 31.89 -13.69
C LYS A 99 -13.70 30.47 -14.26
N GLU A 100 -13.35 29.45 -13.48
CA GLU A 100 -13.16 28.08 -14.02
C GLU A 100 -14.42 27.19 -14.04
N LEU A 101 -15.50 27.54 -13.33
CA LEU A 101 -16.69 26.67 -13.22
C LEU A 101 -17.69 26.78 -14.38
N LYS A 102 -17.42 27.59 -15.42
CA LYS A 102 -18.32 27.73 -16.59
C LYS A 102 -17.85 27.01 -17.87
N LYS A 103 -16.71 26.30 -17.84
CA LYS A 103 -16.13 25.67 -19.05
C LYS A 103 -16.35 24.15 -19.18
N LEU A 104 -17.07 23.51 -18.25
CA LEU A 104 -17.24 22.03 -18.22
C LEU A 104 -18.63 21.53 -18.66
N GLY A 105 -19.49 22.40 -19.18
CA GLY A 105 -20.81 22.02 -19.67
C GLY A 105 -20.95 22.20 -21.17
N LYS A 106 -20.30 21.34 -21.96
CA LYS A 106 -20.63 20.99 -23.36
C LYS A 106 -19.50 20.14 -23.95
N LEU A 107 -19.70 18.83 -24.02
CA LEU A 107 -18.97 17.99 -24.96
C LEU A 107 -19.95 17.01 -25.60
N GLU A 108 -20.19 17.32 -26.85
CA GLU A 108 -21.07 16.70 -27.82
C GLU A 108 -20.40 15.45 -28.41
N LYS A 109 -21.23 14.49 -28.80
CA LYS A 109 -20.85 13.15 -29.27
C LYS A 109 -19.94 13.22 -30.50
N ARG A 110 -18.83 12.47 -30.50
CA ARG A 110 -18.06 12.14 -31.71
C ARG A 110 -18.06 10.61 -31.92
N PRO A 111 -18.08 10.16 -33.19
CA PRO A 111 -18.28 8.76 -33.56
C PRO A 111 -17.03 7.91 -33.34
N ILE A 112 -17.26 6.63 -33.08
CA ILE A 112 -16.26 5.59 -32.85
C ILE A 112 -15.59 5.25 -34.19
N SER A 113 -14.27 5.38 -34.24
CA SER A 113 -13.44 4.96 -35.38
C SER A 113 -13.25 3.45 -35.42
N GLU A 114 -13.13 2.94 -36.64
CA GLU A 114 -13.33 1.56 -37.10
C GLU A 114 -12.20 0.56 -36.77
N GLU A 115 -11.36 0.80 -35.76
CA GLU A 115 -10.11 0.06 -35.53
C GLU A 115 -10.19 -0.98 -34.39
N GLN A 116 -11.37 -1.60 -34.19
CA GLN A 116 -11.55 -2.70 -33.22
C GLN A 116 -12.07 -4.01 -33.83
N ARG A 117 -12.02 -4.17 -35.15
CA ARG A 117 -12.30 -5.46 -35.81
C ARG A 117 -11.02 -6.27 -36.02
N ASN A 118 -10.44 -6.81 -34.95
CA ASN A 118 -9.64 -8.05 -34.98
C ASN A 118 -9.21 -8.46 -33.56
N TYR A 119 -10.10 -9.14 -32.85
CA TYR A 119 -9.74 -10.05 -31.77
C TYR A 119 -10.29 -11.43 -32.13
N PRO A 120 -9.51 -12.52 -32.00
CA PRO A 120 -10.00 -13.86 -32.27
C PRO A 120 -11.17 -14.18 -31.32
N ALA A 121 -12.24 -14.72 -31.90
CA ALA A 121 -13.41 -15.17 -31.16
C ALA A 121 -12.99 -16.11 -30.03
N SER A 122 -13.51 -15.85 -28.83
CA SER A 122 -13.35 -16.78 -27.71
C SER A 122 -13.90 -18.15 -28.10
N PRO A 123 -13.21 -19.26 -27.78
CA PRO A 123 -13.70 -20.58 -28.11
C PRO A 123 -15.08 -20.82 -27.48
N PRO A 124 -15.97 -21.57 -28.16
CA PRO A 124 -17.31 -21.84 -27.65
C PRO A 124 -17.20 -22.57 -26.31
N ILE A 125 -17.84 -22.00 -25.29
CA ILE A 125 -17.97 -22.62 -23.98
C ILE A 125 -18.83 -23.87 -24.18
N VAL A 126 -18.20 -25.05 -24.10
CA VAL A 126 -18.90 -26.32 -23.99
C VAL A 126 -19.64 -26.31 -22.65
N PRO A 127 -20.98 -26.50 -22.62
CA PRO A 127 -21.72 -26.48 -21.37
C PRO A 127 -21.37 -27.74 -20.57
N THR A 128 -20.58 -27.60 -19.52
CA THR A 128 -20.37 -28.65 -18.54
C THR A 128 -21.64 -28.80 -17.71
N THR A 129 -22.32 -29.93 -17.89
CA THR A 129 -23.57 -30.31 -17.23
C THR A 129 -23.40 -30.73 -15.77
N GLU A 130 -22.56 -30.03 -15.00
CA GLU A 130 -22.47 -30.23 -13.55
C GLU A 130 -23.14 -29.07 -12.83
N LYS A 131 -24.34 -29.33 -12.29
CA LYS A 131 -25.09 -28.39 -11.45
C LYS A 131 -24.27 -28.03 -10.20
N SER A 132 -23.57 -26.91 -10.28
CA SER A 132 -22.86 -26.31 -9.15
C SER A 132 -23.84 -25.50 -8.31
N LEU A 133 -23.98 -25.83 -7.03
CA LEU A 133 -24.81 -25.04 -6.11
C LEU A 133 -24.03 -23.83 -5.63
N TYR A 134 -24.55 -22.62 -5.81
CA TYR A 134 -23.95 -21.38 -5.33
C TYR A 134 -24.65 -20.90 -4.06
N LYS A 135 -23.87 -20.46 -3.07
CA LYS A 135 -24.37 -19.77 -1.87
C LYS A 135 -23.95 -18.30 -1.88
N ILE A 136 -24.90 -17.43 -1.55
CA ILE A 136 -24.65 -16.01 -1.30
C ILE A 136 -24.45 -15.84 0.19
N ILE A 137 -23.30 -15.27 0.56
CA ILE A 137 -22.85 -15.12 1.93
C ILE A 137 -22.82 -13.63 2.24
N CYS A 138 -23.61 -13.20 3.20
CA CYS A 138 -23.62 -11.82 3.69
C CYS A 138 -22.71 -11.68 4.91
N GLN A 139 -21.89 -10.63 4.92
CA GLN A 139 -20.83 -10.37 5.89
C GLN A 139 -21.07 -9.12 6.73
N GLY A 140 -22.14 -8.36 6.44
CA GLY A 140 -22.52 -7.17 7.19
C GLY A 140 -23.03 -6.04 6.29
N ILE A 141 -22.96 -4.81 6.80
CA ILE A 141 -23.39 -3.59 6.10
C ILE A 141 -22.16 -2.83 5.58
N ALA A 142 -22.28 -2.25 4.39
CA ALA A 142 -21.26 -1.40 3.81
C ALA A 142 -21.14 -0.08 4.59
N ILE A 143 -19.91 0.40 4.73
CA ILE A 143 -19.61 1.64 5.47
C ILE A 143 -20.39 2.82 4.84
N GLY A 144 -21.08 3.59 5.67
CA GLY A 144 -21.86 4.75 5.26
C GLY A 144 -23.36 4.48 5.05
N HIS A 145 -23.82 3.25 5.22
CA HIS A 145 -25.25 2.92 5.18
C HIS A 145 -25.84 2.78 6.59
N ASN A 146 -27.06 3.29 6.79
CA ASN A 146 -27.79 3.16 8.06
C ASN A 146 -28.35 1.72 8.20
N PRO A 147 -28.07 1.01 9.32
CA PRO A 147 -28.57 -0.34 9.53
C PRO A 147 -30.08 -0.53 9.43
N ASP A 148 -30.86 0.42 9.96
CA ASP A 148 -32.32 0.33 9.97
C ASP A 148 -32.89 0.54 8.56
N GLU A 149 -32.29 1.45 7.80
CA GLU A 149 -32.64 1.70 6.40
C GLU A 149 -32.32 0.48 5.52
N VAL A 150 -31.15 -0.14 5.70
CA VAL A 150 -30.75 -1.38 5.00
C VAL A 150 -31.73 -2.51 5.32
N LYS A 151 -32.15 -2.64 6.58
CA LYS A 151 -33.11 -3.64 7.04
C LYS A 151 -34.50 -3.46 6.40
N GLN A 152 -34.98 -2.22 6.34
CA GLN A 152 -36.24 -1.89 5.67
C GLN A 152 -36.18 -2.12 4.16
N ASN A 153 -35.09 -1.70 3.51
CA ASN A 153 -34.90 -1.90 2.08
C ASN A 153 -34.81 -3.39 1.71
N LEU A 154 -34.19 -4.21 2.55
CA LEU A 154 -34.21 -5.68 2.40
C LEU A 154 -35.63 -6.24 2.54
N ALA A 155 -36.38 -5.79 3.55
CA ALA A 155 -37.75 -6.22 3.80
C ALA A 155 -38.67 -5.94 2.60
N ILE A 156 -38.60 -4.72 2.07
CA ILE A 156 -39.36 -4.29 0.89
C ILE A 156 -38.94 -5.11 -0.33
N ARG A 157 -37.63 -5.24 -0.57
CA ARG A 157 -37.12 -5.87 -1.79
C ARG A 157 -37.43 -7.36 -1.88
N PHE A 158 -37.39 -8.06 -0.75
CA PHE A 158 -37.60 -9.50 -0.69
C PHE A 158 -38.99 -9.89 -0.19
N LYS A 159 -39.84 -8.92 0.15
CA LYS A 159 -41.19 -9.14 0.69
C LYS A 159 -41.18 -10.03 1.95
N VAL A 160 -40.22 -9.76 2.84
CA VAL A 160 -40.00 -10.52 4.07
C VAL A 160 -39.97 -9.58 5.26
N ALA A 161 -40.52 -10.00 6.39
CA ALA A 161 -40.53 -9.21 7.62
C ALA A 161 -39.10 -8.80 8.06
N PRO A 162 -38.87 -7.54 8.46
CA PRO A 162 -37.54 -7.00 8.72
C PRO A 162 -36.79 -7.75 9.84
N GLU A 163 -37.51 -8.36 10.77
CA GLU A 163 -36.97 -9.15 11.88
C GLU A 163 -36.16 -10.35 11.39
N LYS A 164 -36.53 -10.94 10.25
CA LYS A 164 -35.79 -12.08 9.67
C LYS A 164 -34.40 -11.71 9.21
N PHE A 165 -34.14 -10.43 8.98
CA PHE A 165 -32.84 -9.92 8.58
C PHE A 165 -31.96 -9.52 9.76
N ALA A 166 -32.48 -9.49 11.00
CA ALA A 166 -31.71 -9.17 12.20
C ALA A 166 -30.35 -9.92 12.32
N PRO A 167 -30.21 -11.19 11.90
CA PRO A 167 -28.92 -11.88 11.92
C PRO A 167 -27.83 -11.26 11.04
N LEU A 168 -28.19 -10.58 9.93
CA LEU A 168 -27.25 -9.87 9.05
C LEU A 168 -26.53 -8.71 9.76
N PHE A 169 -27.19 -8.16 10.78
CA PHE A 169 -26.74 -6.97 11.52
C PHE A 169 -25.95 -7.33 12.78
N LYS A 170 -25.88 -8.61 13.15
CA LYS A 170 -25.15 -9.09 14.34
C LYS A 170 -23.67 -9.42 14.05
N GLY A 171 -23.13 -8.95 12.92
CA GLY A 171 -21.75 -9.23 12.49
C GLY A 171 -21.48 -10.69 12.14
N LYS A 172 -22.53 -11.52 12.03
CA LYS A 172 -22.39 -12.95 11.72
C LYS A 172 -22.56 -13.18 10.24
N VAL A 173 -21.64 -13.98 9.69
CA VAL A 173 -21.71 -14.49 8.33
C VAL A 173 -23.00 -15.29 8.16
N THR A 174 -23.86 -14.88 7.23
CA THR A 174 -25.19 -15.48 7.03
C THR A 174 -25.38 -15.90 5.59
N ILE A 175 -25.91 -17.11 5.37
CA ILE A 175 -26.26 -17.58 4.03
C ILE A 175 -27.59 -16.95 3.67
N PHE A 176 -27.57 -16.09 2.66
CA PHE A 176 -28.74 -15.36 2.19
C PHE A 176 -29.62 -16.24 1.29
N LYS A 177 -29.01 -16.92 0.31
CA LYS A 177 -29.71 -17.80 -0.64
C LYS A 177 -28.76 -18.85 -1.20
N LYS A 178 -29.30 -20.03 -1.50
CA LYS A 178 -28.67 -21.06 -2.34
C LYS A 178 -29.37 -21.08 -3.70
N THR A 179 -28.63 -21.17 -4.79
CA THR A 179 -29.16 -21.24 -6.16
C THR A 179 -28.24 -22.11 -7.02
N GLU A 180 -28.81 -22.87 -7.96
CA GLU A 180 -28.07 -23.70 -8.92
C GLU A 180 -27.54 -22.88 -10.11
N ASP A 181 -27.86 -21.59 -10.16
CA ASP A 181 -27.53 -20.70 -11.27
C ASP A 181 -26.65 -19.54 -10.79
N TYR A 182 -25.44 -19.47 -11.35
CA TYR A 182 -24.47 -18.43 -11.04
C TYR A 182 -24.93 -17.03 -11.46
N GLU A 183 -25.63 -16.90 -12.59
CA GLU A 183 -26.15 -15.62 -13.05
C GLU A 183 -27.23 -15.10 -12.10
N ILE A 184 -28.08 -16.00 -11.61
CA ILE A 184 -29.05 -15.66 -10.57
C ILE A 184 -28.29 -15.22 -9.31
N ALA A 185 -27.26 -15.94 -8.87
CA ALA A 185 -26.45 -15.53 -7.72
C ALA A 185 -25.83 -14.14 -7.87
N LEU A 186 -25.33 -13.80 -9.06
CA LEU A 186 -24.80 -12.48 -9.40
C LEU A 186 -25.88 -11.39 -9.34
N LYS A 187 -27.09 -11.66 -9.86
CA LYS A 187 -28.22 -10.72 -9.78
C LYS A 187 -28.58 -10.42 -8.33
N TYR A 188 -28.65 -11.43 -7.47
CA TYR A 188 -28.88 -11.23 -6.04
C TYR A 188 -27.74 -10.48 -5.37
N GLN A 189 -26.48 -10.78 -5.68
CA GLN A 189 -25.33 -10.06 -5.13
C GLN A 189 -25.35 -8.57 -5.51
N ALA A 190 -25.67 -8.25 -6.76
CA ALA A 190 -25.77 -6.87 -7.23
C ALA A 190 -26.89 -6.10 -6.50
N VAL A 191 -28.05 -6.73 -6.31
CA VAL A 191 -29.18 -6.14 -5.57
C VAL A 191 -28.80 -5.90 -4.10
N LEU A 192 -28.16 -6.87 -3.45
CA LEU A 192 -27.72 -6.76 -2.06
C LEU A 192 -26.67 -5.66 -1.87
N LYS A 193 -25.68 -5.57 -2.76
CA LYS A 193 -24.68 -4.50 -2.75
C LYS A 193 -25.30 -3.12 -2.95
N LYS A 194 -26.29 -3.00 -3.84
CA LYS A 194 -27.01 -1.73 -4.07
C LYS A 194 -27.77 -1.25 -2.83
N ILE A 195 -28.24 -2.19 -2.00
CA ILE A 195 -28.95 -1.91 -0.74
C ILE A 195 -27.97 -1.67 0.42
N GLY A 196 -26.65 -1.76 0.18
CA GLY A 196 -25.63 -1.54 1.20
C GLY A 196 -25.25 -2.79 1.99
N VAL A 197 -25.53 -3.99 1.48
CA VAL A 197 -25.13 -5.26 2.13
C VAL A 197 -23.81 -5.78 1.53
N LEU A 198 -22.83 -6.07 2.40
CA LEU A 198 -21.59 -6.73 2.02
C LEU A 198 -21.83 -8.22 1.81
N CYS A 199 -21.60 -8.72 0.60
CA CYS A 199 -21.84 -10.13 0.28
C CYS A 199 -20.91 -10.71 -0.81
N THR A 200 -20.65 -12.01 -0.70
CA THR A 200 -19.80 -12.81 -1.59
C THR A 200 -20.55 -14.06 -2.08
N ILE A 201 -20.14 -14.61 -3.23
CA ILE A 201 -20.70 -15.85 -3.80
C ILE A 201 -19.66 -16.96 -3.62
N SER A 202 -20.10 -18.15 -3.20
CA SER A 202 -19.24 -19.32 -3.04
C SER A 202 -19.90 -20.55 -3.69
N GLY A 203 -19.15 -21.29 -4.50
CA GLY A 203 -19.60 -22.55 -5.11
C GLY A 203 -19.51 -23.71 -4.11
N ILE A 204 -20.50 -24.59 -4.15
CA ILE A 204 -20.61 -25.82 -3.38
C ILE A 204 -20.43 -26.96 -4.37
N LYS A 205 -19.35 -27.75 -4.21
CA LYS A 205 -19.20 -29.00 -4.97
C LYS A 205 -20.18 -30.04 -4.41
N PRO A 206 -20.93 -30.78 -5.25
CA PRO A 206 -21.74 -31.90 -4.80
C PRO A 206 -20.83 -32.93 -4.13
N LYS A 207 -21.14 -33.32 -2.90
CA LYS A 207 -20.56 -34.53 -2.28
C LYS A 207 -21.49 -35.70 -2.57
N GLU A 208 -20.90 -36.83 -2.94
CA GLU A 208 -21.58 -38.10 -3.21
C GLU A 208 -22.57 -38.47 -2.10
N THR A 209 -23.74 -38.90 -2.55
CA THR A 209 -24.87 -39.37 -1.77
C THR A 209 -24.57 -40.72 -1.12
N GLN A 210 -24.81 -40.85 0.18
CA GLN A 210 -25.39 -42.08 0.71
C GLN A 210 -26.69 -41.74 1.47
N SER A 211 -27.68 -42.55 1.13
CA SER A 211 -29.13 -42.56 1.36
C SER A 211 -29.72 -41.93 2.63
N LYS A 212 -30.86 -41.24 2.41
CA LYS A 212 -31.97 -40.94 3.33
C LYS A 212 -32.54 -42.23 3.97
N PRO A 213 -33.25 -42.14 5.11
CA PRO A 213 -34.69 -42.01 4.99
C PRO A 213 -35.26 -40.80 5.73
N GLU A 214 -36.39 -40.34 5.20
CA GLU A 214 -37.25 -39.30 5.75
C GLU A 214 -37.78 -39.66 7.13
N THR A 215 -37.82 -38.66 8.03
CA THR A 215 -39.01 -38.33 8.82
C THR A 215 -38.82 -36.97 9.52
N ASP A 216 -39.88 -36.17 9.42
CA ASP A 216 -40.27 -34.96 10.15
C ASP A 216 -39.24 -33.94 10.68
N TYR A 217 -39.39 -32.72 10.15
CA TYR A 217 -38.73 -31.51 10.61
C TYR A 217 -39.24 -31.06 11.99
N LYS A 218 -38.33 -31.03 12.98
CA LYS A 218 -38.39 -30.07 14.09
C LYS A 218 -37.07 -29.30 14.19
N PHE A 219 -37.19 -27.98 14.19
CA PHE A 219 -36.09 -27.04 14.42
C PHE A 219 -35.47 -27.29 15.80
N ALA A 220 -34.26 -27.83 15.82
CA ALA A 220 -33.34 -27.67 16.94
C ALA A 220 -32.05 -27.06 16.39
N SER A 221 -31.79 -25.81 16.76
CA SER A 221 -30.57 -25.09 16.43
C SER A 221 -29.38 -25.74 17.13
N ASN A 222 -28.76 -26.74 16.50
CA ASN A 222 -27.45 -27.20 16.93
C ASN A 222 -26.38 -26.53 16.09
N LYS A 223 -25.70 -25.56 16.71
CA LYS A 223 -24.67 -24.71 16.13
C LYS A 223 -23.36 -25.52 16.08
N GLN A 224 -23.19 -26.35 15.06
CA GLN A 224 -21.91 -26.98 14.80
C GLN A 224 -21.04 -26.00 14.00
N SER A 225 -20.31 -25.12 14.70
CA SER A 225 -19.30 -24.28 14.08
C SER A 225 -18.16 -25.18 13.60
N PHE A 226 -18.03 -25.35 12.29
CA PHE A 226 -16.84 -25.96 11.72
C PHE A 226 -15.61 -25.12 12.13
N PRO A 227 -14.52 -25.75 12.60
CA PRO A 227 -13.32 -25.02 12.96
C PRO A 227 -12.75 -24.32 11.73
N GLU A 228 -12.54 -23.02 11.85
CA GLU A 228 -11.96 -22.19 10.80
C GLU A 228 -10.54 -22.65 10.47
N THR A 229 -10.27 -22.81 9.18
CA THR A 229 -9.00 -23.31 8.68
C THR A 229 -7.88 -22.28 8.87
N ALA A 230 -6.63 -22.73 8.96
CA ALA A 230 -5.48 -21.82 9.07
C ALA A 230 -5.40 -20.84 7.88
N LYS A 231 -5.88 -21.23 6.70
CA LYS A 231 -5.93 -20.39 5.51
C LYS A 231 -6.95 -19.27 5.65
N GLU A 232 -8.14 -19.57 6.16
CA GLU A 232 -9.18 -18.58 6.43
C GLU A 232 -8.73 -17.56 7.48
N LYS A 233 -8.06 -18.02 8.55
CA LYS A 233 -7.47 -17.13 9.56
C LYS A 233 -6.40 -16.21 8.97
N GLY A 234 -5.52 -16.74 8.12
CA GLY A 234 -4.51 -15.94 7.41
C GLY A 234 -5.17 -14.83 6.57
N TYR A 235 -6.16 -15.20 5.78
CA TYR A 235 -6.90 -14.25 4.95
C TYR A 235 -7.63 -13.17 5.75
N GLN A 236 -8.25 -13.52 6.88
CA GLN A 236 -8.88 -12.53 7.77
C GLN A 236 -7.87 -11.53 8.33
N PHE A 237 -6.69 -12.00 8.72
CA PHE A 237 -5.64 -11.10 9.18
C PHE A 237 -5.11 -10.20 8.06
N GLU A 238 -4.98 -10.70 6.83
CA GLU A 238 -4.66 -9.85 5.67
C GLU A 238 -5.72 -8.78 5.45
N GLN A 239 -7.01 -9.12 5.54
CA GLN A 239 -8.12 -8.16 5.44
C GLN A 239 -8.03 -7.09 6.54
N PHE A 240 -7.76 -7.50 7.77
CA PHE A 240 -7.52 -6.59 8.88
C PHE A 240 -6.39 -5.60 8.58
N VAL A 241 -5.24 -6.11 8.10
CA VAL A 241 -4.08 -5.30 7.75
C VAL A 241 -4.41 -4.30 6.63
N VAL A 242 -5.06 -4.74 5.54
CA VAL A 242 -5.47 -3.89 4.43
C VAL A 242 -6.37 -2.75 4.91
N ASN A 243 -7.32 -3.04 5.80
CA ASN A 243 -8.26 -2.05 6.33
C ASN A 243 -7.60 -0.99 7.23
N LYS A 244 -6.38 -1.23 7.72
CA LYS A 244 -5.62 -0.24 8.49
C LYS A 244 -4.83 0.76 7.64
N PHE A 245 -4.77 0.55 6.32
CA PHE A 245 -4.18 1.53 5.40
C PHE A 245 -5.25 2.48 4.86
N ASP A 246 -5.07 3.78 5.13
CA ASP A 246 -6.00 4.80 4.65
C ASP A 246 -5.90 4.97 3.12
N ARG A 247 -7.00 4.68 2.42
CA ARG A 247 -7.09 4.72 0.95
C ARG A 247 -6.78 6.09 0.33
N ARG A 248 -6.79 7.17 1.13
CA ARG A 248 -6.37 8.51 0.68
C ARG A 248 -4.87 8.62 0.44
N TYR A 249 -4.07 7.76 1.08
CA TYR A 249 -2.62 7.79 1.05
C TYR A 249 -2.00 6.50 0.54
N PHE A 250 -2.76 5.41 0.48
CA PHE A 250 -2.26 4.09 0.11
C PHE A 250 -3.11 3.47 -0.99
N THR A 251 -2.45 3.01 -2.04
CA THR A 251 -3.04 2.19 -3.10
C THR A 251 -2.52 0.76 -2.97
N LEU A 252 -3.42 -0.21 -2.78
CA LEU A 252 -3.08 -1.63 -2.83
C LEU A 252 -2.77 -2.04 -4.28
N LYS A 253 -1.54 -2.46 -4.55
CA LYS A 253 -1.05 -2.84 -5.88
C LYS A 253 -1.17 -4.34 -6.11
N GLU A 254 -0.83 -5.13 -5.11
CA GLU A 254 -0.84 -6.59 -5.17
C GLU A 254 -1.45 -7.15 -3.90
N TRP A 255 -2.28 -8.18 -4.06
CA TRP A 255 -2.77 -9.02 -2.97
C TRP A 255 -2.68 -10.46 -3.41
N ARG A 256 -1.62 -11.10 -2.95
CA ARG A 256 -1.26 -12.46 -3.30
C ARG A 256 -2.01 -13.42 -2.40
N SER A 257 -2.40 -14.54 -2.96
CA SER A 257 -3.09 -15.59 -2.27
C SER A 257 -2.53 -16.91 -2.76
N ASP A 258 -2.46 -17.91 -1.88
CA ASP A 258 -2.11 -19.28 -2.23
C ASP A 258 -3.20 -19.93 -3.09
N LYS A 259 -3.34 -19.44 -4.31
CA LYS A 259 -4.17 -20.01 -5.37
C LYS A 259 -3.27 -20.88 -6.24
N GLY A 260 -3.71 -22.12 -6.45
CA GLY A 260 -3.05 -23.10 -7.28
C GLY A 260 -4.03 -24.19 -7.66
N ILE A 261 -3.71 -24.92 -8.73
CA ILE A 261 -4.48 -26.06 -9.23
C ILE A 261 -3.49 -27.21 -9.39
N ASP A 262 -3.81 -28.37 -8.81
CA ASP A 262 -3.03 -29.61 -8.91
C ASP A 262 -1.54 -29.42 -8.59
N GLY A 263 -1.26 -28.71 -7.49
CA GLY A 263 0.11 -28.44 -7.03
C GLY A 263 0.87 -27.39 -7.84
N ARG A 264 0.27 -26.81 -8.88
CA ARG A 264 0.84 -25.69 -9.64
C ARG A 264 0.43 -24.38 -8.99
N TYR A 265 1.41 -23.59 -8.59
CA TYR A 265 1.23 -22.28 -7.97
C TYR A 265 1.94 -21.22 -8.81
N ALA A 266 1.38 -20.02 -8.86
CA ALA A 266 2.07 -18.89 -9.44
C ALA A 266 3.38 -18.63 -8.69
N GLU A 267 4.46 -18.31 -9.40
CA GLU A 267 5.75 -18.00 -8.76
C GLU A 267 5.65 -16.85 -7.77
N SER A 268 4.76 -15.89 -8.07
CA SER A 268 4.46 -14.75 -7.21
C SER A 268 3.93 -15.14 -5.83
N ASN A 269 3.34 -16.33 -5.64
CA ASN A 269 2.92 -16.82 -4.32
C ASN A 269 4.10 -16.98 -3.34
N LYS A 270 5.35 -16.92 -3.82
CA LYS A 270 6.56 -16.94 -2.98
C LYS A 270 6.99 -15.54 -2.50
N ASN A 271 6.35 -14.47 -2.98
CA ASN A 271 6.60 -13.08 -2.62
C ASN A 271 5.72 -12.66 -1.43
N PRO A 272 5.98 -11.50 -0.80
CA PRO A 272 5.14 -11.01 0.30
C PRO A 272 3.66 -10.86 -0.10
N ASP A 273 2.77 -11.09 0.86
CA ASP A 273 1.32 -11.13 0.65
C ASP A 273 0.75 -9.87 -0.03
N LEU A 274 1.21 -8.68 0.37
CA LEU A 274 0.68 -7.41 -0.11
C LEU A 274 1.78 -6.51 -0.70
N GLU A 275 1.43 -5.69 -1.68
CA GLU A 275 2.22 -4.50 -2.08
C GLU A 275 1.36 -3.26 -2.05
N PHE A 276 1.88 -2.19 -1.46
CA PHE A 276 1.24 -0.88 -1.42
C PHE A 276 2.11 0.18 -2.08
N GLU A 277 1.46 1.14 -2.71
CA GLU A 277 2.06 2.42 -3.08
C GLU A 277 1.51 3.50 -2.15
N PHE A 278 2.40 4.13 -1.38
CA PHE A 278 2.12 5.34 -0.62
C PHE A 278 2.20 6.56 -1.53
N HIS A 279 1.25 7.47 -1.39
CA HIS A 279 1.18 8.73 -2.11
C HIS A 279 0.81 9.92 -1.21
N LEU A 280 1.66 10.94 -1.20
CA LEU A 280 1.39 12.22 -0.55
C LEU A 280 2.01 13.35 -1.36
N ARG A 281 1.17 14.25 -1.90
CA ARG A 281 1.58 15.32 -2.82
C ARG A 281 2.37 14.74 -4.00
N THR A 282 3.64 15.10 -4.13
CA THR A 282 4.56 14.62 -5.18
C THR A 282 5.31 13.34 -4.79
N VAL A 283 5.26 12.92 -3.52
CA VAL A 283 5.96 11.73 -3.04
C VAL A 283 5.18 10.48 -3.42
N ARG A 284 5.88 9.50 -4.00
CA ARG A 284 5.41 8.13 -4.26
C ARG A 284 6.45 7.14 -3.73
N LYS A 285 6.01 6.16 -2.95
CA LYS A 285 6.88 5.13 -2.36
C LYS A 285 6.18 3.79 -2.35
N THR A 286 6.81 2.77 -2.91
CA THR A 286 6.27 1.40 -2.92
C THR A 286 6.92 0.58 -1.84
N PHE A 287 6.15 -0.26 -1.15
CA PHE A 287 6.63 -1.22 -0.18
C PHE A 287 5.77 -2.48 -0.18
N ALA A 288 6.31 -3.57 0.33
CA ALA A 288 5.60 -4.83 0.45
C ALA A 288 5.38 -5.22 1.92
N VAL A 289 4.36 -6.01 2.17
CA VAL A 289 3.97 -6.47 3.50
C VAL A 289 3.72 -7.97 3.48
N GLU A 290 4.45 -8.71 4.34
CA GLU A 290 4.11 -10.07 4.74
C GLU A 290 3.20 -10.01 5.96
N CYS A 291 2.10 -10.77 5.93
CA CYS A 291 1.11 -10.83 7.01
C CYS A 291 1.26 -12.14 7.78
N LYS A 292 1.36 -12.05 9.11
CA LYS A 292 1.39 -13.24 9.94
C LYS A 292 0.59 -13.12 11.21
N TRP A 293 -0.40 -14.00 11.38
CA TRP A 293 -1.13 -14.12 12.64
C TRP A 293 -0.83 -15.43 13.38
N ARG A 294 -0.81 -15.36 14.71
CA ARG A 294 -0.71 -16.49 15.63
C ARG A 294 -1.68 -16.32 16.78
N GLN A 295 -2.40 -17.40 17.11
CA GLN A 295 -3.26 -17.41 18.29
C GLN A 295 -2.47 -17.15 19.58
N ASN A 296 -1.27 -17.74 19.71
CA ASN A 296 -0.47 -17.67 20.92
C ASN A 296 1.02 -17.49 20.59
N TYR A 297 1.77 -16.97 21.55
CA TYR A 297 3.22 -17.08 21.55
C TYR A 297 3.65 -18.55 21.67
N TYR A 298 4.77 -18.88 21.04
CA TYR A 298 5.39 -20.20 21.09
C TYR A 298 6.88 -20.06 21.42
N ARG A 299 7.35 -20.77 22.44
CA ARG A 299 8.75 -20.72 22.94
C ARG A 299 9.24 -19.29 23.17
N GLY A 300 8.43 -18.49 23.88
CA GLY A 300 8.75 -17.10 24.21
C GLY A 300 8.76 -16.13 23.01
N GLY A 301 8.17 -16.51 21.87
CA GLY A 301 8.19 -15.68 20.67
C GLY A 301 7.17 -16.11 19.62
N VAL A 302 7.43 -15.72 18.38
CA VAL A 302 6.59 -16.00 17.22
C VAL A 302 7.41 -16.64 16.12
N GLU A 303 7.02 -17.83 15.68
CA GLU A 303 7.47 -18.38 14.40
C GLU A 303 6.70 -17.70 13.28
N TRP A 304 7.29 -16.64 12.72
CA TRP A 304 6.65 -15.80 11.71
C TRP A 304 6.88 -16.32 10.30
N ALA A 305 7.99 -17.02 10.06
CA ALA A 305 8.35 -17.57 8.76
C ALA A 305 8.62 -19.09 8.83
N LYS A 306 8.51 -19.76 7.69
CA LYS A 306 9.01 -21.11 7.44
C LYS A 306 10.45 -21.04 6.91
N LYS A 307 11.12 -22.20 6.88
CA LYS A 307 12.47 -22.33 6.31
C LYS A 307 12.53 -21.73 4.89
N GLY A 308 13.52 -20.88 4.66
CA GLY A 308 13.76 -20.22 3.38
C GLY A 308 12.87 -19.01 3.05
N GLN A 309 11.76 -18.77 3.78
CA GLN A 309 10.92 -17.58 3.53
C GLN A 309 11.71 -16.28 3.73
N VAL A 310 12.50 -16.20 4.81
CA VAL A 310 13.34 -15.04 5.11
C VAL A 310 14.29 -14.72 3.94
N ALA A 311 14.98 -15.74 3.40
CA ALA A 311 15.89 -15.57 2.28
C ALA A 311 15.16 -15.12 1.01
N ARG A 312 13.99 -15.70 0.71
CA ARG A 312 13.17 -15.31 -0.44
C ARG A 312 12.69 -13.87 -0.36
N TYR A 313 12.21 -13.43 0.81
CA TYR A 313 11.74 -12.06 0.97
C TYR A 313 12.89 -11.05 0.91
N ASN A 314 14.08 -11.41 1.41
CA ASN A 314 15.27 -10.56 1.24
C ASN A 314 15.68 -10.48 -0.23
N ALA A 315 15.68 -11.61 -0.96
CA ALA A 315 15.96 -11.62 -2.39
C ALA A 315 14.93 -10.79 -3.19
N PHE A 316 13.65 -10.88 -2.82
CA PHE A 316 12.59 -10.05 -3.37
C PHE A 316 12.84 -8.56 -3.11
N ALA A 317 13.12 -8.18 -1.86
CA ALA A 317 13.39 -6.79 -1.46
C ALA A 317 14.58 -6.21 -2.25
N THR A 318 15.67 -6.96 -2.37
CA THR A 318 16.87 -6.56 -3.11
C THR A 318 16.60 -6.44 -4.60
N LYS A 319 15.99 -7.47 -5.22
CA LYS A 319 15.73 -7.49 -6.67
C LYS A 319 14.76 -6.37 -7.09
N ARG A 320 13.75 -6.08 -6.26
CA ARG A 320 12.73 -5.07 -6.55
C ARG A 320 13.09 -3.69 -6.04
N GLN A 321 14.12 -3.56 -5.21
CA GLN A 321 14.51 -2.31 -4.55
C GLN A 321 13.35 -1.64 -3.79
N ILE A 322 12.51 -2.44 -3.14
CA ILE A 322 11.42 -1.95 -2.28
C ILE A 322 11.56 -2.50 -0.86
N PRO A 323 11.26 -1.70 0.18
CA PRO A 323 11.29 -2.19 1.55
C PRO A 323 10.16 -3.21 1.76
N VAL A 324 10.48 -4.24 2.55
CA VAL A 324 9.52 -5.25 3.00
C VAL A 324 9.33 -5.12 4.50
N PHE A 325 8.08 -5.14 4.93
CA PHE A 325 7.69 -5.19 6.32
C PHE A 325 6.99 -6.51 6.62
N VAL A 326 7.12 -6.99 7.84
CA VAL A 326 6.36 -8.13 8.36
C VAL A 326 5.43 -7.58 9.43
N ILE A 327 4.13 -7.72 9.19
CA ILE A 327 3.11 -7.36 10.18
C ILE A 327 2.67 -8.63 10.88
N ILE A 328 2.91 -8.67 12.20
CA ILE A 328 2.67 -9.84 13.03
C ILE A 328 1.55 -9.53 14.01
N GLY A 329 0.45 -10.28 13.93
CA GLY A 329 -0.63 -10.29 14.91
C GLY A 329 -0.48 -11.47 15.89
N VAL A 330 -0.66 -11.22 17.19
CA VAL A 330 -0.65 -12.28 18.22
C VAL A 330 -1.84 -12.14 19.15
N GLY A 331 -2.45 -13.26 19.51
CA GLY A 331 -3.63 -13.27 20.39
C GLY A 331 -4.91 -12.82 19.68
N GLY A 332 -5.97 -12.71 20.46
CA GLY A 332 -7.29 -12.28 19.98
C GLY A 332 -7.83 -13.16 18.86
N THR A 333 -8.48 -12.52 17.89
CA THR A 333 -8.89 -13.12 16.61
C THR A 333 -8.01 -12.58 15.47
N PRO A 334 -7.99 -13.21 14.29
CA PRO A 334 -7.24 -12.69 13.15
C PRO A 334 -7.69 -11.28 12.71
N ASP A 335 -8.95 -10.92 12.92
CA ASP A 335 -9.51 -9.61 12.62
C ASP A 335 -9.45 -8.61 13.79
N ASP A 336 -9.08 -9.06 14.99
CA ASP A 336 -8.87 -8.23 16.17
C ASP A 336 -7.75 -8.83 17.07
N PRO A 337 -6.48 -8.76 16.63
CA PRO A 337 -5.35 -9.32 17.37
C PRO A 337 -5.03 -8.45 18.60
N ASN A 338 -4.70 -9.10 19.72
CA ASN A 338 -4.33 -8.40 20.96
C ASN A 338 -3.06 -7.57 20.79
N ASP A 339 -2.06 -8.15 20.11
CA ASP A 339 -0.78 -7.53 19.85
C ASP A 339 -0.51 -7.44 18.35
N ILE A 340 -0.03 -6.26 17.91
CA ILE A 340 0.37 -6.02 16.52
C ILE A 340 1.80 -5.49 16.53
N PHE A 341 2.65 -6.11 15.72
CA PHE A 341 4.03 -5.69 15.50
C PHE A 341 4.23 -5.34 14.04
N VAL A 342 4.89 -4.22 13.77
CA VAL A 342 5.26 -3.79 12.41
C VAL A 342 6.77 -3.76 12.32
N VAL A 343 7.35 -4.79 11.69
CA VAL A 343 8.78 -5.04 11.76
C VAL A 343 9.41 -4.94 10.36
N PRO A 344 10.43 -4.10 10.14
CA PRO A 344 11.19 -4.13 8.90
C PRO A 344 11.85 -5.49 8.68
N LEU A 345 11.73 -6.08 7.49
CA LEU A 345 12.33 -7.39 7.18
C LEU A 345 13.85 -7.41 7.45
N LYS A 346 14.54 -6.29 7.19
CA LYS A 346 15.99 -6.13 7.41
C LYS A 346 16.45 -6.46 8.83
N VAL A 347 15.56 -6.36 9.82
CA VAL A 347 15.86 -6.67 11.22
C VAL A 347 15.34 -8.05 11.67
N LEU A 348 14.62 -8.78 10.82
CA LEU A 348 14.12 -10.13 11.07
C LEU A 348 15.00 -11.16 10.36
N LYS A 349 16.14 -11.48 10.99
CA LYS A 349 17.15 -12.39 10.42
C LYS A 349 16.75 -13.87 10.48
N TYR A 350 15.85 -14.24 11.39
CA TYR A 350 15.51 -15.64 11.68
C TYR A 350 14.00 -15.87 11.58
N PRO A 351 13.54 -17.09 11.23
CA PRO A 351 12.11 -17.42 11.14
C PRO A 351 11.33 -17.33 12.46
N HIS A 352 12.03 -17.40 13.60
CA HIS A 352 11.47 -17.20 14.93
C HIS A 352 11.97 -15.87 15.52
N ALA A 353 11.06 -15.09 16.09
CA ALA A 353 11.36 -13.82 16.74
C ALA A 353 10.88 -13.83 18.20
N LYS A 354 11.78 -13.57 19.15
CA LYS A 354 11.44 -13.50 20.58
C LYS A 354 10.47 -12.35 20.87
N ALA A 355 9.54 -12.55 21.80
CA ALA A 355 8.55 -11.54 22.17
C ALA A 355 9.19 -10.24 22.69
N GLU A 356 10.21 -10.35 23.53
CA GLU A 356 11.01 -9.20 24.01
C GLU A 356 11.62 -8.38 22.85
N TYR A 357 12.11 -9.08 21.82
CA TYR A 357 12.64 -8.43 20.63
C TYR A 357 11.56 -7.75 19.80
N LEU A 358 10.36 -8.35 19.72
CA LEU A 358 9.21 -7.79 19.03
C LEU A 358 8.62 -6.57 19.77
N ALA A 359 8.73 -6.51 21.10
CA ALA A 359 8.13 -5.45 21.92
C ALA A 359 8.49 -4.02 21.46
N LYS A 360 9.72 -3.80 20.98
CA LYS A 360 10.18 -2.50 20.45
C LYS A 360 9.50 -2.08 19.13
N TRP A 361 8.84 -3.02 18.46
CA TRP A 361 8.10 -2.82 17.21
C TRP A 361 6.59 -2.88 17.42
N LYS A 362 6.14 -2.94 18.67
CA LYS A 362 4.72 -3.04 19.01
C LYS A 362 4.00 -1.76 18.63
N LYS A 363 2.88 -1.91 17.92
CA LYS A 363 1.99 -0.81 17.59
C LYS A 363 1.16 -0.44 18.80
N SER A 364 1.11 0.86 19.10
CA SER A 364 0.33 1.38 20.22
C SER A 364 -1.13 1.63 19.80
N GLY A 365 -2.05 0.85 20.37
CA GLY A 365 -3.49 1.00 20.19
C GLY A 365 -4.00 0.66 18.78
N ASN A 366 -5.30 0.85 18.57
CA ASN A 366 -6.00 0.47 17.34
C ASN A 366 -5.88 1.54 16.22
N LYS A 367 -4.71 2.14 16.06
CA LYS A 367 -4.47 3.23 15.08
C LYS A 367 -4.22 2.67 13.68
N ASN A 368 -4.51 3.46 12.66
CA ASN A 368 -4.14 3.13 11.27
C ASN A 368 -2.61 3.06 11.09
N PHE A 369 -2.18 2.36 10.04
CA PHE A 369 -0.77 2.34 9.65
C PHE A 369 -0.39 3.66 8.96
N PHE A 370 0.83 4.12 9.22
CA PHE A 370 1.40 5.27 8.53
C PHE A 370 2.82 4.99 8.06
N PHE A 371 3.19 5.60 6.94
CA PHE A 371 4.51 5.47 6.36
C PHE A 371 5.30 6.76 6.58
N ASN A 372 6.40 6.67 7.32
CA ASN A 372 7.31 7.80 7.50
C ASN A 372 8.26 7.86 6.30
N THR A 373 8.12 8.89 5.47
CA THR A 373 8.90 9.06 4.24
C THR A 373 10.36 9.44 4.48
N GLN A 374 10.70 9.98 5.65
CA GLN A 374 12.08 10.34 5.98
C GLN A 374 12.87 9.12 6.44
N THR A 375 12.28 8.30 7.30
CA THR A 375 12.94 7.10 7.85
C THR A 375 12.68 5.84 7.04
N GLU A 376 11.75 5.90 6.07
CA GLU A 376 11.21 4.75 5.33
C GLU A 376 10.75 3.62 6.25
N LEU A 377 10.05 4.00 7.33
CA LEU A 377 9.50 3.06 8.30
C LEU A 377 7.98 3.09 8.25
N LEU A 378 7.39 1.89 8.22
CA LEU A 378 5.98 1.66 8.45
C LEU A 378 5.73 1.53 9.96
N LYS A 379 4.69 2.19 10.47
CA LYS A 379 4.35 2.24 11.91
C LYS A 379 2.85 2.10 12.18
#